data_AF-A0A5S3VVI4-F1
#
_entry.id   AF-A0A5S3VVI4-F1
#
_cell.length_a   1.000
_cell.length_b   1.000
_cell.length_c   1.000
_cell.angle_alpha   90.00
_cell.angle_beta   90.00
_cell.angle_gamma   90.00
#
_symmetry.space_group_name_H-M   'P 1'
#
loop_
_entity.id
_entity.type
_entity.pdbx_description
1 polymer ?
#
loop_
_entity_poly.entity_id
_entity_poly.type
_entity_poly.pdbx_seq_one_letter_code
_entity_poly.pdbx_strand_id
1 'polypeptide(L)'
;MAVSLFASRTEQTITLKLGKPSIQGIPKNYYILTLLEKSFAEVNIKLNIAYSIEPMNTKRILQELKRNGDVDLAWLTMPSALAEQRYLIHTSYPIYNGLHSKRLLMVKQSRLDEFSDIKTLEQLKPFIALQKQSWSDYYVLKNNGLTVNGDLSYESMLKALDEGLGDYFPRSVTAIKAEIRKHPQYNFVIEPHIMLQYDNFYYFYANENNKAIIELLEQGLTKLADSGELNALYEHYYRDVEDGLNLNNRRVFNLKN
;
A
#
# COMPACT_ATOMS: atom_id res chain seq x y z
N MET A 1 -14.09 20.68 53.06
CA MET A 1 -14.66 20.33 51.75
C MET A 1 -13.73 20.85 50.67
N ALA A 2 -13.02 19.98 49.97
CA ALA A 2 -12.20 20.35 48.82
C ALA A 2 -13.03 20.12 47.56
N VAL A 3 -13.39 21.20 46.87
CA VAL A 3 -14.08 21.13 45.57
C VAL A 3 -13.03 20.80 44.52
N SER A 4 -13.04 19.58 44.02
CA SER A 4 -12.23 19.17 42.87
C SER A 4 -12.82 19.82 41.61
N LEU A 5 -12.09 20.76 41.02
CA LEU A 5 -12.40 21.28 39.69
C LEU A 5 -12.03 20.21 38.66
N PHE A 6 -13.01 19.43 38.23
CA PHE A 6 -12.90 18.69 36.98
C PHE A 6 -13.00 19.70 35.84
N ALA A 7 -11.86 20.06 35.25
CA ALA A 7 -11.83 20.72 33.97
C ALA A 7 -12.40 19.75 32.92
N SER A 8 -13.65 19.95 32.55
CA SER A 8 -14.27 19.32 31.37
C SER A 8 -13.46 19.74 30.14
N ARG A 9 -12.53 18.90 29.67
CA ARG A 9 -11.98 19.05 28.32
C ARG A 9 -13.12 18.84 27.34
N THR A 10 -13.56 19.92 26.70
CA THR A 10 -14.52 19.86 25.60
C THR A 10 -13.87 19.08 24.45
N GLU A 11 -14.44 17.91 24.13
CA GLU A 11 -14.01 17.10 22.99
C GLU A 11 -14.26 17.90 21.70
N GLN A 12 -13.19 18.25 20.99
CA GLN A 12 -13.30 18.98 19.73
C GLN A 12 -13.74 18.00 18.63
N THR A 13 -14.68 18.40 17.77
CA THR A 13 -15.10 17.58 16.63
C THR A 13 -14.57 18.17 15.33
N ILE A 14 -13.98 17.33 14.47
CA ILE A 14 -13.51 17.70 13.12
C ILE A 14 -14.21 16.81 12.10
N THR A 15 -14.66 17.41 11.00
CA THR A 15 -15.12 16.66 9.82
C THR A 15 -14.03 16.66 8.76
N LEU A 16 -13.60 15.47 8.33
CA LEU A 16 -12.58 15.26 7.32
C LEU A 16 -13.21 14.77 6.02
N LYS A 17 -12.97 15.48 4.92
CA LYS A 17 -13.45 15.12 3.59
C LYS A 17 -12.44 14.24 2.86
N LEU A 18 -12.90 13.06 2.42
CA LEU A 18 -12.11 12.08 1.69
C LEU A 18 -12.71 11.86 0.28
N GLY A 19 -11.86 11.56 -0.70
CA GLY A 19 -12.31 11.12 -2.01
C GLY A 19 -13.01 9.76 -1.93
N LYS A 20 -14.21 9.65 -2.51
CA LYS A 20 -14.89 8.36 -2.67
C LYS A 20 -14.11 7.48 -3.67
N PRO A 21 -13.78 6.21 -3.35
CA PRO A 21 -13.04 5.35 -4.27
C PRO A 21 -13.72 5.22 -5.63
N SER A 22 -12.95 5.30 -6.73
CA SER A 22 -13.47 5.25 -8.12
C SER A 22 -14.14 3.93 -8.51
N ILE A 23 -13.84 2.84 -7.80
CA ILE A 23 -14.34 1.49 -8.13
C ILE A 23 -15.58 1.21 -7.27
N GLN A 24 -16.73 1.08 -7.92
CA GLN A 24 -17.98 0.71 -7.25
C GLN A 24 -17.87 -0.68 -6.61
N GLY A 25 -18.38 -0.81 -5.38
CA GLY A 25 -18.38 -2.08 -4.64
C GLY A 25 -17.09 -2.39 -3.88
N ILE A 26 -16.06 -1.53 -3.92
CA ILE A 26 -14.93 -1.65 -2.99
C ILE A 26 -15.42 -1.35 -1.58
N PRO A 27 -15.25 -2.28 -0.61
CA PRO A 27 -15.56 -2.01 0.79
C PRO A 27 -14.79 -0.80 1.30
N LYS A 28 -15.36 -0.08 2.27
CA LYS A 28 -14.59 0.93 3.03
C LYS A 28 -13.28 0.30 3.51
N ASN A 29 -12.17 1.02 3.36
CA ASN A 29 -10.89 0.58 3.91
C ASN A 29 -10.92 0.77 5.43
N TYR A 30 -11.47 -0.21 6.15
CA TYR A 30 -11.67 -0.15 7.59
C TYR A 30 -10.37 0.09 8.35
N TYR A 31 -9.24 -0.45 7.88
CA TYR A 31 -7.93 -0.16 8.47
C TYR A 31 -7.62 1.34 8.48
N ILE A 32 -7.78 2.01 7.32
CA ILE A 32 -7.56 3.46 7.23
C ILE A 32 -8.52 4.24 8.13
N LEU A 33 -9.80 3.88 8.14
CA LEU A 33 -10.79 4.59 8.95
C LEU A 33 -10.51 4.44 10.44
N THR A 34 -10.23 3.23 10.90
CA THR A 34 -9.89 2.97 12.30
C THR A 34 -8.56 3.61 12.69
N LEU A 35 -7.57 3.64 11.78
CA LEU A 35 -6.30 4.33 12.00
C LEU A 35 -6.52 5.84 12.18
N LEU A 36 -7.31 6.47 11.30
CA LEU A 36 -7.66 7.89 11.43
C LEU A 36 -8.43 8.16 12.72
N GLU A 37 -9.49 7.41 13.00
CA GLU A 37 -10.32 7.57 14.21
C GLU A 37 -9.49 7.44 15.48
N LYS A 38 -8.64 6.40 15.59
CA LYS A 38 -7.74 6.22 16.75
C LYS A 38 -6.72 7.35 16.86
N SER A 39 -6.11 7.78 15.75
CA SER A 39 -5.09 8.84 15.79
C SER A 39 -5.68 10.17 16.25
N PHE A 40 -6.87 10.55 15.78
CA PHE A 40 -7.54 11.77 16.24
C PHE A 40 -8.02 11.65 17.70
N ALA A 41 -8.46 10.46 18.13
CA ALA A 41 -8.84 10.23 19.53
C ALA A 41 -7.65 10.44 20.51
N GLU A 42 -6.43 10.06 20.14
CA GLU A 42 -5.20 10.29 20.93
C GLU A 42 -4.91 11.78 21.20
N VAL A 43 -5.50 12.69 20.41
CA VAL A 43 -5.41 14.14 20.59
C VAL A 43 -6.73 14.77 21.07
N ASN A 44 -7.65 13.96 21.62
CA ASN A 44 -8.96 14.36 22.14
C ASN A 44 -9.87 15.01 21.06
N ILE A 45 -9.77 14.53 19.83
CA ILE A 45 -10.59 14.98 18.71
C ILE A 45 -11.49 13.84 18.24
N LYS A 46 -12.79 14.10 18.22
CA LYS A 46 -13.76 13.24 17.56
C LYS A 46 -13.74 13.50 16.06
N LEU A 47 -13.48 12.44 15.28
CA LEU A 47 -13.44 12.51 13.83
C LEU A 47 -14.79 12.10 13.21
N ASN A 48 -15.31 12.96 12.34
CA ASN A 48 -16.37 12.61 11.39
C ASN A 48 -15.77 12.51 9.99
N ILE A 49 -16.16 11.49 9.21
CA ILE A 49 -15.66 11.30 7.85
C ILE A 49 -16.79 11.57 6.85
N ALA A 50 -16.55 12.53 5.95
CA ALA A 50 -17.41 12.81 4.81
C ALA A 50 -16.70 12.33 3.53
N TYR A 51 -17.44 11.71 2.62
CA TYR A 51 -16.91 11.33 1.30
C TYR A 51 -17.42 12.29 0.23
N SER A 52 -16.62 12.48 -0.83
CA SER A 52 -17.10 13.13 -2.05
C SER A 52 -18.32 12.40 -2.62
N ILE A 53 -19.23 13.14 -3.24
CA ILE A 53 -20.46 12.59 -3.84
C ILE A 53 -20.08 11.60 -4.95
N GLU A 54 -19.23 12.07 -5.86
CA GLU A 54 -18.77 11.30 -7.01
C GLU A 54 -17.49 10.50 -6.69
N PRO A 55 -17.35 9.28 -7.24
CA PRO A 55 -16.11 8.52 -7.20
C PRO A 55 -14.95 9.28 -7.85
N MET A 56 -13.77 9.28 -7.23
CA MET A 56 -12.58 9.97 -7.73
C MET A 56 -11.43 9.00 -7.99
N ASN A 57 -10.75 9.17 -9.13
CA ASN A 57 -9.47 8.52 -9.38
C ASN A 57 -8.31 9.32 -8.75
N THR A 58 -7.13 8.72 -8.67
CA THR A 58 -5.93 9.35 -8.06
C THR A 58 -5.59 10.71 -8.68
N LYS A 59 -5.72 10.86 -10.00
CA LYS A 59 -5.45 12.14 -10.69
C LYS A 59 -6.41 13.24 -10.21
N ARG A 60 -7.70 12.92 -10.05
CA ARG A 60 -8.71 13.85 -9.54
C ARG A 60 -8.45 14.19 -8.07
N ILE A 61 -8.15 13.18 -7.23
CA ILE A 61 -7.79 13.40 -5.82
C ILE A 61 -6.61 14.37 -5.69
N LEU A 62 -5.55 14.18 -6.48
CA LEU A 62 -4.39 15.08 -6.49
C LEU A 62 -4.75 16.50 -6.92
N GLN A 63 -5.65 16.67 -7.90
CA GLN A 63 -6.15 17.99 -8.29
C GLN A 63 -6.98 18.66 -7.18
N GLU A 64 -7.81 17.89 -6.47
CA GLU A 64 -8.58 18.37 -5.33
C GLU A 64 -7.68 18.83 -4.18
N LEU A 65 -6.70 18.00 -3.80
CA LEU A 65 -5.70 18.37 -2.80
C LEU A 65 -4.93 19.62 -3.24
N LYS A 66 -4.48 19.68 -4.50
CA LYS A 66 -3.73 20.84 -5.02
C LYS A 66 -4.51 22.15 -4.92
N ARG A 67 -5.81 22.13 -5.22
CA ARG A 67 -6.67 23.33 -5.22
C ARG A 67 -7.28 23.63 -3.85
N ASN A 68 -6.95 22.85 -2.82
CA ASN A 68 -7.62 22.85 -1.52
C ASN A 68 -9.16 22.76 -1.68
N GLY A 69 -9.60 21.80 -2.48
CA GLY A 69 -10.99 21.63 -2.92
C GLY A 69 -11.82 20.74 -1.99
N ASP A 70 -12.48 19.73 -2.57
CA ASP A 70 -13.46 18.89 -1.85
C ASP A 70 -12.83 17.69 -1.11
N VAL A 71 -11.50 17.63 -1.06
CA VAL A 71 -10.73 16.57 -0.39
C VAL A 71 -9.70 17.22 0.52
N ASP A 72 -9.79 16.92 1.81
CA ASP A 72 -8.89 17.47 2.84
C ASP A 72 -7.66 16.59 3.03
N LEU A 73 -7.82 15.26 2.87
CA LEU A 73 -6.79 14.25 3.09
C LEU A 73 -6.95 13.11 2.08
N ALA A 74 -5.83 12.55 1.63
CA ALA A 74 -5.79 11.28 0.92
C ALA A 74 -4.58 10.44 1.36
N TRP A 75 -4.67 9.12 1.24
CA TRP A 75 -3.52 8.25 1.39
C TRP A 75 -3.02 7.84 0.01
N LEU A 76 -1.77 8.18 -0.29
CA LEU A 76 -1.20 8.02 -1.63
C LEU A 76 0.20 7.43 -1.51
N THR A 77 0.62 6.73 -2.57
CA THR A 77 2.03 6.50 -2.85
C THR A 77 2.47 7.53 -3.88
N MET A 78 3.59 8.20 -3.61
CA MET A 78 4.20 9.16 -4.52
C MET A 78 5.70 8.85 -4.61
N PRO A 79 6.28 8.80 -5.82
CA PRO A 79 7.72 8.90 -5.98
C PRO A 79 8.23 10.12 -5.20
N SER A 80 9.36 9.98 -4.50
CA SER A 80 9.97 11.05 -3.69
C SER A 80 10.05 12.38 -4.44
N ALA A 81 10.39 12.35 -5.74
CA ALA A 81 10.45 13.54 -6.60
C ALA A 81 9.10 14.28 -6.80
N LEU A 82 7.96 13.59 -6.68
CA LEU A 82 6.62 14.21 -6.70
C LEU A 82 6.15 14.62 -5.30
N ALA A 83 6.68 14.02 -4.24
CA ALA A 83 6.40 14.41 -2.85
C ALA A 83 7.05 15.77 -2.49
N GLU A 84 8.10 16.17 -3.20
CA GLU A 84 8.73 17.51 -3.06
C GLU A 84 7.91 18.65 -3.69
N GLN A 85 6.70 18.37 -4.19
CA GLN A 85 5.80 19.41 -4.66
C GLN A 85 5.35 20.28 -3.48
N ARG A 86 5.81 21.54 -3.45
CA ARG A 86 5.64 22.51 -2.34
C ARG A 86 4.21 22.69 -1.78
N TYR A 87 3.18 22.23 -2.49
CA TYR A 87 1.79 22.40 -2.10
C TYR A 87 1.19 21.21 -1.33
N LEU A 88 1.92 20.09 -1.19
CA LEU A 88 1.50 18.93 -0.40
C LEU A 88 2.45 18.70 0.78
N ILE A 89 1.87 18.24 1.86
CA ILE A 89 2.57 17.83 3.09
C ILE A 89 2.00 16.48 3.53
N HIS A 90 2.81 15.67 4.22
CA HIS A 90 2.43 14.33 4.61
C HIS A 90 2.91 13.94 6.01
N THR A 91 2.29 12.90 6.55
CA THR A 91 2.73 12.26 7.80
C THR A 91 4.06 11.54 7.61
N SER A 92 4.85 11.37 8.67
CA SER A 92 6.12 10.65 8.60
C SER A 92 5.98 9.13 8.71
N TYR A 93 4.86 8.65 9.24
CA TYR A 93 4.60 7.22 9.44
C TYR A 93 4.02 6.56 8.18
N PRO A 94 4.65 5.48 7.65
CA PRO A 94 4.10 4.73 6.53
C PRO A 94 2.88 3.91 6.98
N ILE A 95 1.76 4.12 6.30
CA ILE A 95 0.45 3.60 6.68
C ILE A 95 0.41 2.07 6.77
N TYR A 96 1.07 1.37 5.85
CA TYR A 96 0.98 -0.10 5.74
C TYR A 96 2.28 -0.81 6.10
N ASN A 97 3.14 -0.22 6.93
CA ASN A 97 4.38 -0.84 7.39
C ASN A 97 5.25 -1.45 6.26
N GLY A 98 5.30 -0.78 5.10
CA GLY A 98 6.05 -1.25 3.92
C GLY A 98 5.46 -2.48 3.19
N LEU A 99 4.24 -2.91 3.51
CA LEU A 99 3.61 -4.08 2.88
C LEU A 99 3.47 -3.92 1.36
N HIS A 100 3.14 -2.71 0.92
CA HIS A 100 3.02 -2.37 -0.51
C HIS A 100 4.36 -2.26 -1.24
N SER A 101 5.48 -2.28 -0.52
CA SER A 101 6.83 -2.30 -1.07
C SER A 101 7.27 -3.71 -1.46
N LYS A 102 6.56 -4.76 -1.02
CA LYS A 102 6.96 -6.17 -1.18
C LYS A 102 6.22 -6.83 -2.35
N ARG A 103 6.95 -7.51 -3.23
CA ARG A 103 6.41 -8.35 -4.30
C ARG A 103 6.94 -9.78 -4.17
N LEU A 104 6.03 -10.74 -4.19
CA LEU A 104 6.35 -12.16 -4.24
C LEU A 104 6.12 -12.68 -5.65
N LEU A 105 6.82 -13.75 -6.02
CA LEU A 105 6.76 -14.30 -7.36
C LEU A 105 5.69 -15.39 -7.40
N MET A 106 4.67 -15.21 -8.23
CA MET A 106 3.78 -16.29 -8.64
C MET A 106 4.44 -17.04 -9.80
N VAL A 107 4.59 -18.34 -9.67
CA VAL A 107 5.26 -19.21 -10.65
C VAL A 107 4.43 -20.46 -10.92
N LYS A 108 4.69 -21.14 -12.05
CA LYS A 108 4.12 -22.46 -12.30
C LYS A 108 4.81 -23.50 -11.40
N GLN A 109 4.03 -24.33 -10.71
CA GLN A 109 4.55 -25.32 -9.75
C GLN A 109 5.63 -26.23 -10.34
N SER A 110 5.50 -26.63 -11.60
CA SER A 110 6.47 -27.51 -12.28
C SER A 110 7.82 -26.85 -12.58
N ARG A 111 7.92 -25.53 -12.40
CA ARG A 111 9.14 -24.73 -12.65
C ARG A 111 9.72 -24.15 -11.37
N LEU A 112 9.17 -24.51 -10.22
CA LEU A 112 9.55 -23.95 -8.93
C LEU A 112 11.05 -24.13 -8.65
N ASP A 113 11.60 -25.29 -9.00
CA ASP A 113 13.01 -25.63 -8.76
C ASP A 113 13.98 -24.75 -9.56
N GLU A 114 13.55 -24.10 -10.65
CA GLU A 114 14.38 -23.17 -11.41
C GLU A 114 14.75 -21.92 -10.59
N PHE A 115 13.99 -21.61 -9.53
CA PHE A 115 14.18 -20.42 -8.70
C PHE A 115 15.02 -20.68 -7.45
N SER A 116 15.23 -21.94 -7.03
CA SER A 116 15.91 -22.25 -5.76
C SER A 116 17.37 -21.76 -5.73
N ASP A 117 18.02 -21.72 -6.89
CA ASP A 117 19.44 -21.34 -7.03
C ASP A 117 19.65 -19.84 -7.28
N ILE A 118 18.59 -19.04 -7.41
CA ILE A 118 18.68 -17.60 -7.67
C ILE A 118 19.04 -16.85 -6.39
N LYS A 119 20.32 -16.51 -6.24
CA LYS A 119 20.92 -15.80 -5.09
C LYS A 119 21.14 -14.32 -5.33
N THR A 120 21.05 -13.83 -6.56
CA THR A 120 21.25 -12.42 -6.89
C THR A 120 20.20 -11.94 -7.89
N LEU A 121 19.99 -10.62 -7.95
CA LEU A 121 19.10 -10.01 -8.94
C LEU A 121 19.56 -10.30 -10.38
N GLU A 122 20.87 -10.35 -10.63
CA GLU A 122 21.44 -10.68 -11.95
C GLU A 122 21.01 -12.06 -12.44
N GLN A 123 20.92 -13.05 -11.54
CA GLN A 123 20.45 -14.39 -11.88
C GLN A 123 18.96 -14.44 -12.21
N LEU A 124 18.18 -13.43 -11.80
CA LEU A 124 16.76 -13.33 -12.12
C LEU A 124 16.52 -12.63 -13.47
N LYS A 125 17.47 -11.85 -14.00
CA LYS A 125 17.32 -11.10 -15.26
C LYS A 125 17.01 -11.96 -16.50
N PRO A 126 17.54 -13.19 -16.65
CA PRO A 126 17.18 -14.06 -17.77
C PRO A 126 15.72 -14.51 -17.75
N PHE A 127 15.07 -14.46 -16.59
CA PHE A 127 13.67 -14.87 -16.44
C PHE A 127 12.73 -13.71 -16.82
N ILE A 128 11.68 -14.04 -17.57
CA ILE A 128 10.66 -13.13 -18.09
C ILE A 128 9.59 -12.90 -17.03
N ALA A 129 9.61 -11.71 -16.43
CA ALA A 129 8.52 -11.22 -15.58
C ALA A 129 7.30 -10.87 -16.42
N LEU A 130 6.11 -11.21 -15.93
CA LEU A 130 4.85 -10.73 -16.48
C LEU A 130 4.39 -9.51 -15.70
N GLN A 131 4.26 -8.35 -16.35
CA GLN A 131 3.82 -7.13 -15.69
C GLN A 131 3.23 -6.15 -16.68
N LYS A 132 1.95 -5.77 -16.54
CA LYS A 132 1.30 -4.91 -17.52
C LYS A 132 1.97 -3.54 -17.58
N GLN A 133 2.29 -3.04 -18.78
CA GLN A 133 2.99 -1.75 -18.96
C GLN A 133 2.27 -0.57 -18.28
N SER A 134 0.94 -0.59 -18.22
CA SER A 134 0.14 0.46 -17.57
C SER A 134 0.22 0.47 -16.04
N TRP A 135 0.86 -0.53 -15.42
CA TRP A 135 1.02 -0.61 -13.96
C TRP A 135 2.36 -0.02 -13.55
N SER A 136 2.38 0.68 -12.40
CA SER A 136 3.58 1.35 -11.87
C SER A 136 4.79 0.41 -11.76
N ASP A 137 4.54 -0.84 -11.38
CA ASP A 137 5.56 -1.84 -11.14
C ASP A 137 6.36 -2.20 -12.40
N TYR A 138 5.80 -2.02 -13.62
CA TYR A 138 6.47 -2.37 -14.88
C TYR A 138 7.82 -1.65 -15.04
N TYR A 139 7.81 -0.33 -14.88
CA TYR A 139 9.01 0.47 -15.06
C TYR A 139 10.03 0.26 -13.93
N VAL A 140 9.58 -0.05 -12.72
CA VAL A 140 10.49 -0.45 -11.63
C VAL A 140 11.27 -1.70 -12.03
N LEU A 141 10.61 -2.75 -12.51
CA LEU A 141 11.28 -3.98 -12.94
C LEU A 141 12.24 -3.72 -14.11
N LYS A 142 11.78 -3.01 -15.15
CA LYS A 142 12.59 -2.68 -16.34
C LYS A 142 13.82 -1.85 -16.00
N ASN A 143 13.67 -0.81 -15.17
CA ASN A 143 14.78 0.09 -14.80
C ASN A 143 15.84 -0.61 -13.93
N ASN A 144 15.47 -1.70 -13.27
CA ASN A 144 16.40 -2.56 -12.53
C ASN A 144 16.97 -3.70 -13.39
N GLY A 145 16.76 -3.65 -14.71
CA GLY A 145 17.38 -4.55 -15.69
C GLY A 145 16.72 -5.93 -15.80
N LEU A 146 15.53 -6.12 -15.24
CA LEU A 146 14.78 -7.36 -15.40
C LEU A 146 14.16 -7.44 -16.80
N THR A 147 14.03 -8.67 -17.32
CA THR A 147 13.27 -8.94 -18.54
C THR A 147 11.79 -8.95 -18.19
N VAL A 148 10.99 -8.14 -18.88
CA VAL A 148 9.56 -7.96 -18.56
C VAL A 148 8.75 -7.95 -19.85
N ASN A 149 7.70 -8.78 -19.89
CA ASN A 149 6.66 -8.73 -20.90
C ASN A 149 5.46 -7.97 -20.34
N GLY A 150 5.13 -6.83 -20.95
CA GLY A 150 4.03 -5.96 -20.52
C GLY A 150 2.93 -5.70 -21.54
N ASP A 151 2.98 -6.41 -22.67
CA ASP A 151 2.05 -6.23 -23.79
C ASP A 151 0.77 -7.08 -23.66
N LEU A 152 0.77 -8.01 -22.71
CA LEU A 152 -0.31 -8.95 -22.49
C LEU A 152 -1.44 -8.36 -21.65
N SER A 153 -2.68 -8.77 -21.96
CA SER A 153 -3.82 -8.58 -21.06
C SER A 153 -3.63 -9.38 -19.76
N TYR A 154 -4.41 -9.07 -18.73
CA TYR A 154 -4.35 -9.79 -17.45
C TYR A 154 -4.53 -11.31 -17.62
N GLU A 155 -5.59 -11.72 -18.31
CA GLU A 155 -5.88 -13.14 -18.56
C GLU A 155 -4.80 -13.79 -19.44
N SER A 156 -4.28 -13.04 -20.42
CA SER A 156 -3.19 -13.50 -21.28
C SER A 156 -1.88 -13.69 -20.51
N MET A 157 -1.60 -12.88 -19.49
CA MET A 157 -0.43 -13.08 -18.61
C MET A 157 -0.57 -14.38 -17.81
N LEU A 158 -1.73 -14.66 -17.22
CA LEU A 158 -1.94 -15.92 -16.51
C LEU A 158 -1.74 -17.12 -17.45
N LYS A 159 -2.30 -17.06 -18.66
CA LYS A 159 -2.09 -18.09 -19.67
C LYS A 159 -0.61 -18.23 -20.07
N ALA A 160 0.10 -17.12 -20.28
CA ALA A 160 1.53 -17.14 -20.60
C ALA A 160 2.38 -17.74 -19.47
N LEU A 161 2.02 -17.50 -18.21
CA LEU A 161 2.69 -18.12 -17.06
C LEU A 161 2.48 -19.64 -17.05
N ASP A 162 1.26 -20.10 -17.34
CA ASP A 162 0.95 -21.53 -17.42
C ASP A 162 1.62 -22.20 -18.62
N GLU A 163 1.69 -21.53 -19.77
CA GLU A 163 2.35 -22.06 -20.98
C GLU A 163 3.88 -21.97 -20.93
N GLY A 164 4.45 -21.31 -19.91
CA GLY A 164 5.90 -21.09 -19.77
C GLY A 164 6.47 -20.03 -20.73
N LEU A 165 5.61 -19.20 -21.32
CA LEU A 165 6.00 -18.04 -22.13
C LEU A 165 6.34 -16.82 -21.24
N GLY A 166 5.92 -16.85 -19.97
CA GLY A 166 6.45 -16.03 -18.89
C GLY A 166 6.90 -16.93 -17.75
N ASP A 167 7.93 -16.51 -17.03
CA ASP A 167 8.55 -17.35 -16.00
C ASP A 167 7.99 -17.07 -14.61
N TYR A 168 7.66 -15.81 -14.33
CA TYR A 168 7.06 -15.41 -13.06
C TYR A 168 6.17 -14.19 -13.20
N PHE A 169 5.19 -14.07 -12.31
CA PHE A 169 4.31 -12.91 -12.20
C PHE A 169 4.47 -12.28 -10.80
N PRO A 170 5.23 -11.17 -10.66
CA PRO A 170 5.40 -10.53 -9.36
C PRO A 170 4.11 -9.83 -8.91
N ARG A 171 3.59 -10.18 -7.73
CA ARG A 171 2.38 -9.60 -7.15
C ARG A 171 2.62 -9.09 -5.75
N SER A 172 1.84 -8.07 -5.36
CA SER A 172 1.84 -7.55 -3.98
C SER A 172 1.57 -8.68 -3.00
N VAL A 173 2.27 -8.65 -1.86
CA VAL A 173 1.96 -9.51 -0.69
C VAL A 173 0.47 -9.47 -0.35
N THR A 174 -0.17 -8.31 -0.49
CA THR A 174 -1.60 -8.12 -0.22
C THR A 174 -2.55 -8.81 -1.19
N ALA A 175 -2.09 -9.19 -2.39
CA ALA A 175 -2.94 -9.68 -3.46
C ALA A 175 -2.66 -11.15 -3.83
N ILE A 176 -1.41 -11.59 -3.74
CA ILE A 176 -0.93 -12.81 -4.38
C ILE A 176 -1.71 -14.07 -3.99
N LYS A 177 -2.04 -14.27 -2.71
CA LYS A 177 -2.83 -15.44 -2.28
C LYS A 177 -4.24 -15.41 -2.85
N ALA A 178 -4.90 -14.26 -2.77
CA ALA A 178 -6.26 -14.10 -3.27
C ALA A 178 -6.32 -14.30 -4.79
N GLU A 179 -5.25 -13.93 -5.48
CA GLU A 179 -5.13 -14.09 -6.92
C GLU A 179 -4.94 -15.54 -7.34
N ILE A 180 -4.05 -16.29 -6.68
CA ILE A 180 -3.91 -17.73 -6.94
C ILE A 180 -5.25 -18.43 -6.69
N ARG A 181 -5.93 -18.12 -5.58
CA ARG A 181 -7.25 -18.70 -5.26
C ARG A 181 -8.34 -18.38 -6.29
N LYS A 182 -8.25 -17.23 -6.98
CA LYS A 182 -9.21 -16.85 -8.02
C LYS A 182 -9.03 -17.64 -9.31
N HIS A 183 -7.88 -18.28 -9.49
CA HIS A 183 -7.53 -18.99 -10.72
C HIS A 183 -7.14 -20.46 -10.45
N PRO A 184 -8.04 -21.26 -9.84
CA PRO A 184 -7.75 -22.64 -9.44
C PRO A 184 -7.50 -23.58 -10.63
N GLN A 185 -7.83 -23.16 -11.86
CA GLN A 185 -7.55 -23.91 -13.08
C GLN A 185 -6.06 -24.00 -13.40
N TYR A 186 -5.22 -23.12 -12.83
CA TYR A 186 -3.78 -23.13 -13.03
C TYR A 186 -3.07 -23.68 -11.79
N ASN A 187 -1.97 -24.41 -12.00
CA ASN A 187 -1.14 -24.92 -10.92
C ASN A 187 -0.05 -23.90 -10.53
N PHE A 188 -0.48 -22.73 -10.05
CA PHE A 188 0.40 -21.66 -9.62
C PHE A 188 0.70 -21.73 -8.12
N VAL A 189 1.94 -21.39 -7.78
CA VAL A 189 2.40 -21.29 -6.40
C VAL A 189 3.18 -20.01 -6.17
N ILE A 190 3.30 -19.66 -4.89
CA ILE A 190 4.17 -18.57 -4.46
C ILE A 190 5.56 -19.17 -4.29
N GLU A 191 6.51 -18.72 -5.10
CA GLU A 191 7.92 -19.08 -4.95
C GLU A 191 8.37 -18.74 -3.50
N PRO A 192 9.05 -19.62 -2.75
CA PRO A 192 9.25 -19.43 -1.31
C PRO A 192 10.50 -18.63 -0.91
N HIS A 193 11.46 -18.41 -1.79
CA HIS A 193 12.79 -17.89 -1.41
C HIS A 193 13.00 -16.41 -1.75
N ILE A 194 12.36 -15.86 -2.78
CA ILE A 194 12.66 -14.55 -3.33
C ILE A 194 11.55 -13.56 -2.95
N MET A 195 11.95 -12.33 -2.64
CA MET A 195 11.07 -11.18 -2.54
C MET A 195 11.71 -10.00 -3.27
N LEU A 196 10.98 -9.40 -4.21
CA LEU A 196 11.39 -8.12 -4.77
C LEU A 196 10.86 -7.02 -3.85
N GLN A 197 11.68 -6.02 -3.55
CA GLN A 197 11.30 -4.93 -2.66
C GLN A 197 11.75 -3.59 -3.22
N TYR A 198 10.88 -2.59 -3.20
CA TYR A 198 11.20 -1.21 -3.58
C TYR A 198 10.29 -0.23 -2.86
N ASP A 199 10.75 1.01 -2.71
CA ASP A 199 10.04 2.02 -1.95
C ASP A 199 8.68 2.32 -2.57
N ASN A 200 7.62 1.88 -1.90
CA ASN A 200 6.23 2.14 -2.29
C ASN A 200 5.37 2.34 -1.04
N PHE A 201 5.76 3.37 -0.28
CA PHE A 201 5.12 3.71 0.97
C PHE A 201 3.88 4.58 0.72
N TYR A 202 2.82 4.28 1.46
CA TYR A 202 1.67 5.16 1.53
C TYR A 202 1.79 6.04 2.75
N TYR A 203 1.58 7.34 2.55
CA TYR A 203 1.45 8.33 3.61
C TYR A 203 0.12 9.04 3.47
N PHE A 204 -0.32 9.70 4.53
CA PHE A 204 -1.44 10.62 4.46
C PHE A 204 -0.94 11.97 3.95
N TYR A 205 -1.52 12.47 2.87
CA TYR A 205 -1.21 13.74 2.22
C TYR A 205 -2.38 14.72 2.37
N ALA A 206 -2.03 15.98 2.65
CA ALA A 206 -2.94 17.12 2.65
C ALA A 206 -2.33 18.28 1.87
N ASN A 207 -3.15 19.28 1.53
CA ASN A 207 -2.65 20.57 1.08
C ASN A 207 -1.85 21.27 2.18
N GLU A 208 -0.81 22.04 1.82
CA GLU A 208 -0.02 22.83 2.77
C GLU A 208 -0.86 23.79 3.62
N ASN A 209 -1.96 24.32 3.07
CA ASN A 209 -2.89 25.18 3.80
C ASN A 209 -3.70 24.43 4.89
N ASN A 210 -3.72 23.10 4.82
CA ASN A 210 -4.39 22.24 5.81
C ASN A 210 -3.36 21.57 6.75
N LYS A 211 -2.23 22.23 7.02
CA LYS A 211 -1.15 21.73 7.89
C LYS A 211 -1.61 21.23 9.24
N ALA A 212 -2.60 21.87 9.84
CA ALA A 212 -3.17 21.44 11.10
C ALA A 212 -3.69 19.99 11.07
N ILE A 213 -4.25 19.51 9.94
CA ILE A 213 -4.72 18.12 9.81
C ILE A 213 -3.55 17.14 9.92
N ILE A 214 -2.44 17.43 9.23
CA ILE A 214 -1.25 16.58 9.27
C ILE A 214 -0.59 16.64 10.65
N GLU A 215 -0.48 17.81 11.28
CA GLU A 215 0.12 17.94 12.62
C GLU A 215 -0.68 17.19 13.70
N LEU A 216 -2.01 17.23 13.65
CA LEU A 216 -2.87 16.48 14.56
C LEU A 216 -2.75 14.97 14.33
N LEU A 217 -2.76 14.56 13.06
CA LEU A 217 -2.63 13.16 12.68
C LEU A 217 -1.25 12.61 13.06
N GLU A 218 -0.18 13.37 12.84
CA GLU A 218 1.19 13.03 13.22
C GLU A 218 1.31 12.81 14.74
N GLN A 219 0.80 13.74 15.55
CA GLN A 219 0.79 13.60 17.02
C GLN A 219 0.03 12.35 17.47
N GLY A 220 -1.12 12.06 16.85
CA GLY A 220 -1.90 10.86 17.12
C GLY A 220 -1.15 9.59 16.76
N LEU A 221 -0.57 9.53 15.56
CA LEU A 221 0.22 8.41 15.09
C LEU A 221 1.45 8.16 15.97
N THR A 222 2.14 9.22 16.42
CA THR A 222 3.25 9.10 17.37
C THR A 222 2.81 8.46 18.68
N LYS A 223 1.69 8.90 19.27
CA LYS A 223 1.18 8.30 20.50
C LYS A 223 0.78 6.83 20.34
N LEU A 224 0.12 6.48 19.22
CA LEU A 224 -0.20 5.09 18.90
C LEU A 224 1.05 4.25 18.68
N ALA A 225 2.11 4.83 18.09
CA ALA A 225 3.38 4.15 17.92
C ALA A 225 4.07 3.92 19.27
N ASP A 226 4.15 4.94 20.12
CA ASP A 226 4.77 4.87 21.45
C ASP A 226 4.07 3.88 22.38
N SER A 227 2.75 3.73 22.27
CA SER A 227 1.97 2.75 23.03
C SER A 227 1.98 1.33 22.45
N GLY A 228 2.45 1.17 21.21
CA GLY A 228 2.39 -0.08 20.45
C GLY A 228 1.04 -0.38 19.79
N GLU A 229 0.02 0.46 20.00
CA GLU A 229 -1.30 0.31 19.37
C GLU A 229 -1.27 0.40 17.85
N LEU A 230 -0.34 1.20 17.28
CA LEU A 230 -0.18 1.30 15.83
C LEU A 230 0.18 -0.06 15.22
N ASN A 231 1.12 -0.77 15.84
CA ASN A 231 1.50 -2.12 15.40
C ASN A 231 0.39 -3.14 15.67
N ALA A 232 -0.27 -3.06 16.82
CA ALA A 232 -1.40 -3.95 17.14
C ALA A 232 -2.56 -3.80 16.13
N LEU A 233 -2.85 -2.58 15.71
CA LEU A 233 -3.85 -2.30 14.68
C LEU A 233 -3.43 -2.87 13.33
N TYR A 234 -2.17 -2.68 12.92
CA TYR A 234 -1.65 -3.27 11.69
C TYR A 234 -1.80 -4.80 11.69
N GLU A 235 -1.35 -5.46 12.75
CA GLU A 235 -1.46 -6.92 12.91
C GLU A 235 -2.92 -7.40 12.84
N HIS A 236 -3.85 -6.67 13.46
CA HIS A 236 -5.27 -7.02 13.41
C HIS A 236 -5.81 -7.12 11.97
N TYR A 237 -5.36 -6.26 11.05
CA TYR A 237 -5.85 -6.24 9.67
C TYR A 237 -4.99 -7.03 8.68
N TYR A 238 -3.69 -7.16 8.92
CA TYR A 238 -2.75 -7.66 7.91
C TYR A 238 -2.02 -8.95 8.30
N ARG A 239 -2.13 -9.44 9.54
CA ARG A 239 -1.47 -10.68 9.94
C ARG A 239 -1.87 -11.88 9.07
N ASP A 240 -3.17 -12.05 8.82
CA ASP A 240 -3.68 -13.14 7.97
C ASP A 240 -3.25 -13.01 6.50
N VAL A 241 -3.06 -11.77 6.04
CA VAL A 241 -2.54 -11.48 4.71
C VAL A 241 -1.10 -11.99 4.60
N GLU A 242 -0.29 -11.76 5.62
CA GLU A 242 1.11 -12.18 5.68
C GLU A 242 1.31 -13.66 6.04
N ASP A 243 0.35 -14.28 6.71
CA ASP A 243 0.49 -15.63 7.27
C ASP A 243 0.91 -16.68 6.23
N GLY A 244 1.85 -17.56 6.56
CA GLY A 244 2.35 -18.56 5.60
C GLY A 244 3.08 -18.01 4.36
N LEU A 245 3.32 -16.69 4.23
CA LEU A 245 4.18 -16.14 3.17
C LEU A 245 5.66 -16.17 3.53
N ASN A 246 5.99 -16.42 4.80
CA ASN A 246 7.37 -16.56 5.28
C ASN A 246 8.25 -15.33 4.97
N LEU A 247 7.68 -14.11 5.06
CA LEU A 247 8.32 -12.89 4.55
C LEU A 247 9.71 -12.62 5.11
N ASN A 248 9.93 -12.92 6.40
CA ASN A 248 11.19 -12.65 7.10
C ASN A 248 12.34 -13.60 6.70
N ASN A 249 12.04 -14.74 6.07
CA ASN A 249 13.05 -15.73 5.68
C ASN A 249 13.35 -15.72 4.17
N ARG A 250 12.77 -14.76 3.43
CA ARG A 250 13.02 -14.58 2.01
C ARG A 250 14.30 -13.79 1.77
N ARG A 251 14.99 -14.13 0.69
CA ARG A 251 16.03 -13.33 0.07
C ARG A 251 15.42 -12.11 -0.60
N VAL A 252 15.77 -10.93 -0.09
CA VAL A 252 15.24 -9.66 -0.58
C VAL A 252 16.14 -9.12 -1.68
N PHE A 253 15.56 -8.86 -2.85
CA PHE A 253 16.19 -8.08 -3.91
C PHE A 253 15.61 -6.67 -3.89
N ASN A 254 16.42 -5.72 -3.40
CA ASN A 254 16.06 -4.32 -3.36
C ASN A 254 16.19 -3.69 -4.77
N LEU A 255 15.08 -3.20 -5.29
CA LEU A 255 14.97 -2.51 -6.56
C LEU A 255 14.88 -0.99 -6.30
N LYS A 256 15.41 -0.20 -7.22
CA LYS A 256 15.28 1.26 -7.22
C LYS A 256 13.93 1.66 -7.82
N ASN A 257 13.17 2.51 -7.12
CA ASN A 257 11.93 3.11 -7.62
C ASN A 257 12.20 4.49 -8.24
#